data_AF-A0A7G8EQG3-F1
#
_entry.id   AF-A0A7G8EQG3-F1
#
_cell.length_a   1.000
_cell.length_b   1.000
_cell.length_c   1.000
_cell.angle_alpha   90.00
_cell.angle_beta   90.00
_cell.angle_gamma   90.00
#
_symmetry.space_group_name_H-M   'P 1'
#
loop_
_entity.id
_entity.type
_entity.pdbx_description
1 polymer ?
#
loop_
_entity_poly.entity_id
_entity_poly.type
_entity_poly.pdbx_seq_one_letter_code
_entity_poly.pdbx_strand_id
1 'polypeptide(L)' 'MPMSPLFACSGCGVQIERSVRLYREQKGRLLCSTCKDRLERSAGGSPAPGADESPRPPLAPSS' A
#
# COMPACT_ATOMS: atom_id res chain seq x y z
N MET A 1 2.87 -12.56 -22.39
CA MET A 1 2.20 -12.22 -21.11
C MET A 1 1.50 -10.88 -21.28
N PRO A 2 0.26 -10.66 -20.81
CA PRO A 2 -0.30 -9.32 -20.77
C PRO A 2 0.54 -8.46 -19.83
N MET A 3 1.00 -7.30 -20.30
CA MET A 3 1.72 -6.34 -19.48
C MET A 3 0.73 -5.71 -18.50
N SER A 4 1.06 -5.71 -17.22
CA SER A 4 0.28 -5.00 -16.22
C SER A 4 0.25 -3.50 -16.57
N PRO A 5 -0.91 -2.83 -16.53
CA PRO A 5 -0.98 -1.42 -16.87
C PRO A 5 -0.31 -0.57 -15.79
N LEU A 6 0.45 0.42 -16.25
CA LEU A 6 1.09 1.44 -15.42
C LEU A 6 0.27 2.72 -15.47
N PHE A 7 0.02 3.29 -14.30
CA PHE A 7 -0.72 4.54 -14.13
C PHE A 7 0.15 5.57 -13.41
N ALA A 8 -0.05 6.86 -13.68
CA ALA A 8 0.64 7.93 -12.96
C ALA A 8 -0.05 8.20 -11.61
N CYS A 9 0.75 8.30 -10.54
CA CYS A 9 0.27 8.74 -9.24
C CYS A 9 -0.22 10.20 -9.30
N SER A 10 -1.44 10.46 -8.83
CA SER A 10 -2.01 11.81 -8.77
C SER A 10 -1.33 12.74 -7.77
N GLY A 11 -0.53 12.20 -6.84
CA GLY A 11 0.21 12.97 -5.84
C GLY A 11 1.64 13.31 -6.21
N CYS A 12 2.35 12.42 -6.91
CA CYS A 12 3.79 12.59 -7.20
C CYS A 12 4.21 12.24 -8.64
N GLY A 13 3.28 11.80 -9.50
CA GLY A 13 3.55 11.50 -10.90
C GLY A 13 4.30 10.19 -11.19
N VAL A 14 4.77 9.46 -10.17
CA VAL A 14 5.46 8.18 -10.37
C VAL A 14 4.54 7.15 -11.02
N GLN A 15 5.11 6.30 -11.89
CA GLN A 15 4.37 5.19 -12.49
C GLN A 15 4.17 4.08 -11.46
N ILE A 16 2.93 3.58 -11.35
CA ILE A 16 2.54 2.52 -10.43
C ILE A 16 1.77 1.42 -11.16
N GLU A 17 2.05 0.19 -10.77
CA GLU A 17 1.32 -0.98 -11.26
C GLU A 17 0.03 -1.16 -10.45
N ARG A 18 -1.12 -1.02 -11.12
CA ARG A 18 -2.46 -1.18 -10.52
C ARG A 18 -3.44 -1.80 -11.50
N SER A 19 -4.56 -2.32 -10.99
CA SER A 19 -5.59 -2.89 -11.85
C SER A 19 -6.41 -1.79 -12.55
N VAL A 20 -6.81 -2.05 -13.80
CA VAL A 20 -7.74 -1.16 -14.55
C VAL A 20 -9.06 -0.99 -13.79
N ARG A 21 -9.49 -2.03 -13.06
CA ARG A 21 -10.69 -1.98 -12.22
C ARG A 21 -10.57 -0.90 -11.15
N LEU A 22 -9.46 -0.87 -10.41
CA LEU A 22 -9.20 0.13 -9.39
C LEU A 22 -9.12 1.55 -9.99
N TYR A 23 -8.50 1.69 -11.17
CA TYR A 23 -8.45 2.96 -11.89
C TYR A 23 -9.86 3.48 -12.20
N ARG A 24 -10.77 2.61 -12.64
CA ARG A 24 -12.18 2.96 -12.90
C ARG A 24 -12.93 3.32 -11.62
N GLU A 25 -12.78 2.52 -10.56
CA GLU A 25 -13.41 2.75 -9.24
C GLU A 25 -12.98 4.10 -8.65
N GLN A 26 -11.71 4.49 -8.78
CA GLN A 26 -11.17 5.76 -8.30
C GLN A 26 -11.30 6.91 -9.32
N LYS A 27 -12.08 6.74 -10.40
CA LYS A 27 -12.31 7.77 -11.45
C LYS A 27 -11.01 8.38 -12.00
N GLY A 28 -9.98 7.54 -12.16
CA GLY A 28 -8.67 7.92 -12.65
C GLY A 28 -7.71 8.56 -11.63
N ARG A 29 -8.11 8.70 -10.36
CA ARG A 29 -7.27 9.28 -9.30
C ARG A 29 -6.57 8.20 -8.48
N LEU A 30 -5.47 7.67 -8.99
CA LEU A 30 -4.66 6.69 -8.26
C LEU A 30 -3.53 7.33 -7.46
N LEU A 31 -3.25 6.79 -6.28
CA LEU A 31 -2.11 7.16 -5.45
C LEU A 31 -1.14 5.98 -5.30
N CYS A 32 0.16 6.27 -5.26
CA CYS A 32 1.15 5.30 -4.81
C CYS A 32 0.95 5.01 -3.32
N SER A 33 1.56 3.93 -2.82
CA SER A 33 1.51 3.60 -1.38
C SER A 33 1.90 4.80 -0.52
N THR A 34 3.05 5.40 -0.79
CA THR A 34 3.56 6.56 -0.04
C THR A 34 2.59 7.74 0.02
N CYS A 35 1.99 8.12 -1.11
CA CYS A 35 1.02 9.22 -1.14
C CYS A 35 -0.27 8.85 -0.40
N LYS A 36 -0.69 7.58 -0.48
CA LYS A 36 -1.85 7.07 0.25
C LYS A 36 -1.59 7.08 1.76
N ASP A 37 -0.46 6.55 2.21
CA ASP A 37 -0.02 6.58 3.62
C ASP A 37 0.03 8.01 4.18
N ARG A 38 0.53 8.96 3.37
CA ARG A 38 0.61 10.37 3.75
C ARG A 38 -0.76 11.02 3.88
N LEU A 39 -1.70 10.66 3.00
CA LEU A 39 -3.09 11.12 3.06
C LEU A 39 -3.79 10.58 4.30
N GLU A 40 -3.69 9.26 4.54
CA GLU A 40 -4.28 8.59 5.71
C GLU A 40 -3.74 9.17 7.03
N ARG A 41 -2.43 9.44 7.09
CA ARG A 41 -1.78 10.10 8.24
C ARG A 41 -2.27 11.54 8.46
N SER A 42 -2.60 12.25 7.39
CA SER A 42 -3.07 13.64 7.46
C SER A 42 -4.56 13.75 7.79
N ALA A 43 -5.35 12.69 7.53
CA ALA A 43 -6.79 12.66 7.71
C ALA A 43 -7.27 12.36 9.15
N GLY A 44 -6.36 12.19 10.12
CA GLY A 44 -6.72 12.18 11.54
C GLY A 44 -7.14 10.84 12.12
N GLY A 45 -6.44 9.75 11.79
CA GLY A 45 -6.46 8.52 12.59
C GLY A 45 -5.09 8.32 13.23
N SER A 46 -5.02 8.35 14.57
CA SER A 46 -3.85 7.93 15.34
C SER A 46 -3.24 6.66 14.73
N PRO A 47 -1.91 6.56 14.57
CA PRO A 47 -1.32 5.30 14.14
C PRO A 47 -1.63 4.27 15.22
N ALA A 48 -2.41 3.25 14.92
CA ALA A 48 -2.26 2.00 15.64
C ALA A 48 -0.92 1.40 15.17
N PRO A 49 0.12 1.33 16.01
CA PRO A 49 1.29 0.55 15.66
C PRO A 49 0.90 -0.92 15.84
N GLY A 50 0.76 -1.67 14.74
CA GLY A 50 0.59 -3.11 14.86
C GLY A 50 0.03 -3.77 13.61
N ALA A 51 0.92 -4.34 12.81
CA ALA A 51 0.94 -5.78 12.48
C ALA A 51 1.65 -5.99 11.14
N ASP A 52 2.97 -6.26 11.19
CA ASP A 52 3.54 -7.49 10.61
C ASP A 52 5.06 -7.55 10.86
N GLU A 53 5.45 -7.72 12.12
CA GLU A 53 6.62 -8.55 12.37
C GLU A 53 6.24 -9.48 13.52
N SER A 54 5.90 -10.71 13.15
CA SER A 54 5.69 -11.80 14.09
C SER A 54 7.05 -12.16 14.70
N PRO A 55 7.32 -11.93 16.01
CA PRO A 55 8.43 -12.60 16.63
C PRO A 55 7.98 -14.05 16.81
N ARG A 56 8.25 -14.94 15.84
CA ARG A 56 8.30 -16.37 16.14
C ARG A 56 9.44 -16.54 17.15
N PRO A 57 9.19 -16.93 18.41
CA PRO A 57 10.29 -17.33 19.27
C PRO A 57 10.94 -18.59 18.64
N PRO A 58 12.28 -18.71 18.64
CA PRO A 58 12.89 -20.00 18.32
C PRO A 58 12.41 -21.02 19.36
N LEU A 59 11.85 -22.14 18.89
CA LEU A 59 11.57 -23.31 19.73
C LEU A 59 12.87 -23.72 20.43
N ALA A 60 12.94 -23.55 21.75
CA ALA A 60 13.97 -24.21 22.55
C ALA A 60 13.64 -25.72 22.66
N PRO A 61 14.61 -26.63 22.55
CA PRO A 61 14.35 -28.05 22.78
C PRO A 61 14.09 -28.32 24.27
N SER A 62 13.03 -29.08 24.53
CA SER A 62 12.71 -29.62 25.86
C SER A 62 13.83 -30.53 26.36
N SER A 63 14.19 -30.40 27.64
CA SER A 63 14.94 -31.39 28.42
C SER A 63 14.16 -31.72 29.69
#